data_AF-A0A6M3HW68-F1
#
_entry.id   AF-A0A6M3HW68-F1
#
_cell.length_a   1.000
_cell.length_b   1.000
_cell.length_c   1.000
_cell.angle_alpha   90.00
_cell.angle_beta   90.00
_cell.angle_gamma   90.00
#
_symmetry.space_group_name_H-M   'P 1'
#
loop_
_entity.id
_entity.type
_entity.pdbx_description
1 polymer ?
#
loop_
_entity_poly.entity_id
_entity_poly.type
_entity_poly.pdbx_seq_one_letter_code
_entity_poly.pdbx_strand_id
1 'polypeptide(L)'
;MRQIQIITLFFLCWFLTSCMTAAATYGYLERSISPKATKEQQQQVKQEVMQLLEKEYKQPFKLESFEYKYQTHNRPGSFDFAEYGTYYFKIQALDNPIIVMNFRIDDINKSSTNELLEDFKNKKLKDLYCGSLESYYLNLETEISQPYANEAEKYCDSRDQAYYKVQKERYLQYLNLK
;
A
#
# COMPACT_ATOMS: atom_id res chain seq x y z
N MET A 1 -48.17 19.17 -49.90
CA MET A 1 -47.80 19.76 -48.58
C MET A 1 -47.77 18.75 -47.43
N ARG A 2 -48.75 17.82 -47.32
CA ARG A 2 -48.82 16.84 -46.21
C ARG A 2 -47.71 15.77 -46.20
N GLN A 3 -47.14 15.40 -47.35
CA GLN A 3 -46.07 14.39 -47.43
C GLN A 3 -44.66 14.94 -47.14
N ILE A 4 -44.38 16.22 -47.48
CA ILE A 4 -43.08 16.86 -47.19
C ILE A 4 -42.92 17.08 -45.68
N GLN A 5 -44.01 17.37 -44.97
CA GLN A 5 -44.01 17.51 -43.51
C GLN A 5 -43.68 16.20 -42.77
N ILE A 6 -44.04 15.04 -43.32
CA ILE A 6 -43.78 13.72 -42.72
C ILE A 6 -42.30 13.32 -42.88
N ILE A 7 -41.71 13.60 -44.04
CA ILE A 7 -40.29 13.29 -44.32
C ILE A 7 -39.37 14.17 -43.46
N THR A 8 -39.75 15.43 -43.23
CA THR A 8 -38.99 16.34 -42.36
C THR A 8 -39.04 15.91 -40.89
N LEU A 9 -40.18 15.38 -40.42
CA LEU A 9 -40.34 14.85 -39.07
C LEU A 9 -39.51 13.56 -38.84
N PHE A 10 -39.43 12.70 -39.85
CA PHE A 10 -38.68 11.44 -39.79
C PHE A 10 -37.15 11.66 -39.76
N PHE A 11 -36.66 12.68 -40.49
CA PHE A 11 -35.25 13.06 -40.47
C PHE A 11 -34.83 13.72 -39.14
N LEU A 12 -35.71 14.49 -38.50
CA LEU A 12 -35.45 15.11 -37.18
C LEU A 12 -35.35 14.06 -36.06
N CYS A 13 -36.09 12.95 -36.12
CA CYS A 13 -35.98 11.87 -35.13
C CYS A 13 -34.65 11.09 -35.21
N TRP A 14 -33.99 11.06 -36.36
CA TRP A 14 -32.69 10.37 -36.52
C TRP A 14 -31.49 11.20 -36.05
N PHE A 15 -31.63 12.53 -35.99
CA PHE A 15 -30.59 13.42 -35.44
C PHE A 15 -30.71 13.64 -33.92
N LEU A 16 -31.83 13.29 -33.29
CA LEU A 16 -32.02 13.42 -31.84
C LEU A 16 -31.59 12.17 -31.05
N THR A 17 -31.43 11.01 -31.70
CA THR A 17 -30.97 9.77 -31.04
C THR A 17 -29.44 9.68 -30.89
N SER A 18 -28.67 10.52 -31.60
CA SER A 18 -27.21 10.57 -31.48
C SER A 18 -26.68 11.50 -30.38
N CYS A 19 -27.56 12.23 -29.67
CA CYS A 19 -27.17 13.14 -28.59
C CYS A 19 -27.46 12.61 -27.17
N MET A 20 -27.87 11.34 -27.05
CA MET A 20 -28.25 10.72 -25.77
C MET A 20 -27.33 9.57 -25.32
N THR A 21 -26.08 9.55 -25.79
CA THR A 21 -25.03 8.63 -25.27
C THR A 21 -23.81 9.35 -24.68
N ALA A 22 -23.82 10.68 -24.61
CA ALA A 22 -22.74 11.48 -24.02
C ALA A 22 -23.07 12.06 -22.63
N ALA A 23 -24.29 11.86 -22.10
CA ALA A 23 -24.77 12.47 -20.87
C ALA A 23 -25.06 11.48 -19.71
N ALA A 24 -24.58 10.23 -19.80
CA ALA A 24 -24.69 9.24 -18.72
C ALA A 24 -23.32 8.79 -18.16
N THR A 25 -22.20 9.40 -18.58
CA THR A 25 -20.85 8.96 -18.19
C THR A 25 -20.15 9.88 -17.19
N TYR A 26 -20.77 10.99 -16.77
CA TYR A 26 -20.29 11.79 -15.65
C TYR A 26 -21.13 11.47 -14.41
N GLY A 27 -20.60 10.62 -13.52
CA GLY A 27 -21.09 10.61 -12.13
C GLY A 27 -21.26 9.26 -11.44
N TYR A 28 -20.88 8.13 -12.03
CA TYR A 28 -20.72 6.92 -11.22
C TYR A 28 -19.30 6.87 -10.68
N LEU A 29 -19.13 7.28 -9.42
CA LEU A 29 -18.01 6.91 -8.57
C LEU A 29 -17.70 5.43 -8.80
N GLU A 30 -16.61 5.12 -9.51
CA GLU A 30 -16.25 3.74 -9.80
C GLU A 30 -15.71 3.10 -8.53
N ARG A 31 -16.62 2.45 -7.78
CA ARG A 31 -16.28 1.75 -6.54
C ARG A 31 -15.63 0.42 -6.89
N SER A 32 -14.30 0.37 -6.90
CA SER A 32 -13.58 -0.91 -6.96
C SER A 32 -13.72 -1.63 -5.62
N ILE A 33 -14.31 -2.82 -5.62
CA ILE A 33 -14.53 -3.64 -4.42
C ILE A 33 -13.67 -4.91 -4.54
N SER A 34 -12.65 -5.04 -3.71
CA SER A 34 -11.94 -6.31 -3.51
C SER A 34 -12.75 -7.19 -2.54
N PRO A 35 -12.86 -8.51 -2.75
CA PRO A 35 -13.53 -9.39 -1.80
C PRO A 35 -12.83 -9.37 -0.43
N LYS A 36 -13.62 -9.32 0.65
CA LYS A 36 -13.07 -9.43 2.01
C LYS A 36 -12.40 -10.80 2.20
N ALA A 37 -11.14 -10.80 2.60
CA ALA A 37 -10.40 -12.01 2.88
C ALA A 37 -11.02 -12.83 4.03
N THR A 38 -11.08 -14.15 3.86
CA THR A 38 -11.49 -15.09 4.92
C THR A 38 -10.43 -15.18 6.02
N LYS A 39 -10.78 -15.76 7.17
CA LYS A 39 -9.81 -15.96 8.26
C LYS A 39 -8.65 -16.86 7.83
N GLU A 40 -8.94 -17.87 7.03
CA GLU A 40 -7.95 -18.81 6.49
C GLU A 40 -6.98 -18.08 5.55
N GLN A 41 -7.49 -17.24 4.65
CA GLN A 41 -6.66 -16.41 3.77
C GLN A 41 -5.79 -15.43 4.57
N GLN A 42 -6.36 -14.80 5.61
CA GLN A 42 -5.58 -13.90 6.47
C GLN A 42 -4.45 -14.61 7.20
N GLN A 43 -4.72 -15.82 7.71
CA GLN A 43 -3.71 -16.63 8.37
C GLN A 43 -2.64 -17.13 7.39
N GLN A 44 -3.02 -17.48 6.16
CA GLN A 44 -2.09 -17.84 5.10
C GLN A 44 -1.15 -16.67 4.76
N VAL A 45 -1.69 -15.48 4.49
CA VAL A 45 -0.88 -14.27 4.21
C VAL A 45 0.08 -14.00 5.36
N LYS A 46 -0.39 -14.06 6.61
CA LYS A 46 0.45 -13.89 7.79
C LYS A 46 1.62 -14.86 7.81
N GLN A 47 1.36 -16.15 7.62
CA GLN A 47 2.41 -17.18 7.68
C GLN A 47 3.42 -17.03 6.53
N GLU A 48 2.94 -16.83 5.31
CA GLU A 48 3.81 -16.71 4.14
C GLU A 48 4.66 -15.43 4.18
N VAL A 49 4.10 -14.30 4.62
CA VAL A 49 4.87 -13.06 4.81
C VAL A 49 6.00 -13.26 5.83
N MET A 50 5.71 -13.89 6.98
CA MET A 50 6.76 -14.16 7.99
C MET A 50 7.88 -15.05 7.43
N GLN A 51 7.53 -16.12 6.69
CA GLN A 51 8.52 -16.99 6.06
C GLN A 51 9.35 -16.28 5.00
N LEU A 52 8.73 -15.40 4.20
CA LEU A 52 9.43 -14.61 3.19
C LEU A 52 10.45 -13.65 3.82
N LEU A 53 10.09 -13.03 4.93
CA LEU A 53 10.98 -12.15 5.68
C LEU A 53 12.20 -12.92 6.20
N GLU A 54 11.97 -14.05 6.88
CA GLU A 54 13.07 -14.87 7.41
C GLU A 54 14.01 -15.35 6.30
N LYS A 55 13.45 -15.73 5.14
CA LYS A 55 14.23 -16.16 3.98
C LYS A 55 15.05 -15.03 3.36
N GLU A 56 14.45 -13.85 3.16
CA GLU A 56 15.12 -12.70 2.54
C GLU A 56 16.25 -12.15 3.43
N TYR A 57 15.97 -12.01 4.72
CA TYR A 57 16.89 -11.36 5.65
C TYR A 57 17.80 -12.33 6.39
N LYS A 58 17.58 -13.65 6.24
CA LYS A 58 18.38 -14.72 6.86
C LYS A 58 18.47 -14.59 8.37
N GLN A 59 17.36 -14.21 9.00
CA GLN A 59 17.24 -14.03 10.45
C GLN A 59 15.80 -14.27 10.89
N PRO A 60 15.57 -14.65 12.16
CA PRO A 60 14.23 -14.82 12.70
C PRO A 60 13.56 -13.47 12.97
N PHE A 61 12.23 -13.47 12.89
CA PHE A 61 11.39 -12.33 13.22
C PHE A 61 10.37 -12.67 14.29
N LYS A 62 10.25 -11.81 15.30
CA LYS A 62 9.14 -11.87 16.26
C LYS A 62 7.96 -11.06 15.72
N LEU A 63 6.78 -11.66 15.71
CA LEU A 63 5.54 -10.96 15.40
C LEU A 63 5.01 -10.28 16.68
N GLU A 64 5.04 -8.95 16.71
CA GLU A 64 4.48 -8.17 17.81
C GLU A 64 2.97 -8.00 17.67
N SER A 65 2.48 -7.69 16.45
CA SER A 65 1.05 -7.61 16.17
C SER A 65 0.73 -7.88 14.69
N PHE A 66 -0.45 -8.45 14.46
CA PHE A 66 -1.04 -8.63 13.14
C PHE A 66 -2.52 -8.26 13.20
N GLU A 67 -2.96 -7.41 12.28
CA GLU A 67 -4.36 -6.99 12.18
C GLU A 67 -4.79 -6.95 10.72
N TYR A 68 -6.01 -7.36 10.43
CA TYR A 68 -6.64 -7.20 9.13
C TYR A 68 -7.86 -6.28 9.24
N LYS A 69 -7.91 -5.21 8.44
CA LYS A 69 -9.06 -4.30 8.35
C LYS A 69 -9.62 -4.30 6.94
N TYR A 70 -10.93 -4.47 6.83
CA TYR A 70 -11.66 -4.30 5.59
C TYR A 70 -12.49 -3.04 5.70
N GLN A 71 -12.15 -2.02 4.90
CA GLN A 71 -12.74 -0.69 5.02
C GLN A 71 -12.81 0.01 3.66
N THR A 72 -13.60 1.08 3.61
CA THR A 72 -13.63 1.99 2.47
C THR A 72 -12.49 2.99 2.60
N HIS A 73 -11.69 3.14 1.54
CA HIS A 73 -10.57 4.07 1.47
C HIS A 73 -10.80 5.07 0.34
N ASN A 74 -10.41 6.32 0.55
CA ASN A 74 -10.40 7.34 -0.50
C ASN A 74 -9.17 7.11 -1.38
N ARG A 75 -9.34 7.14 -2.71
CA ARG A 75 -8.19 7.16 -3.61
C ARG A 75 -7.43 8.50 -3.45
N PRO A 76 -6.10 8.49 -3.27
CA PRO A 76 -5.33 9.74 -3.17
C PRO A 76 -5.55 10.61 -4.40
N GLY A 77 -6.00 11.86 -4.18
CA GLY A 77 -6.21 12.84 -5.26
C GLY A 77 -7.49 12.67 -6.06
N SER A 78 -8.41 11.77 -5.69
CA SER A 78 -9.75 11.72 -6.28
C SER A 78 -10.86 11.60 -5.22
N PHE A 79 -12.11 11.86 -5.63
CA PHE A 79 -13.29 11.60 -4.80
C PHE A 79 -13.74 10.13 -4.87
N ASP A 80 -12.97 9.26 -5.53
CA ASP A 80 -13.34 7.85 -5.69
C ASP A 80 -13.04 7.04 -4.44
N PHE A 81 -13.93 6.09 -4.17
CA PHE A 81 -13.82 5.18 -3.04
C PHE A 81 -13.46 3.79 -3.53
N ALA A 82 -12.52 3.14 -2.85
CA ALA A 82 -12.23 1.73 -3.03
C ALA A 82 -12.48 1.00 -1.72
N GLU A 83 -13.10 -0.17 -1.77
CA GLU A 83 -13.31 -1.01 -0.60
C GLU A 83 -12.41 -2.23 -0.70
N TYR A 84 -11.48 -2.36 0.25
CA TYR A 84 -10.47 -3.41 0.22
C TYR A 84 -9.90 -3.69 1.61
N GLY A 85 -9.26 -4.85 1.73
CA GLY A 85 -8.58 -5.32 2.92
C GLY A 85 -7.15 -4.82 3.02
N THR A 86 -6.75 -4.47 4.23
CA THR A 86 -5.39 -4.08 4.56
C THR A 86 -4.87 -4.97 5.69
N TYR A 87 -3.74 -5.61 5.45
CA TYR A 87 -2.98 -6.37 6.44
C TYR A 87 -1.95 -5.47 7.08
N TYR A 88 -2.00 -5.31 8.40
CA TYR A 88 -1.05 -4.54 9.19
C TYR A 88 -0.14 -5.48 9.98
N PHE A 89 1.16 -5.29 9.84
CA PHE A 89 2.18 -6.04 10.51
C PHE A 89 3.04 -5.12 11.37
N LYS A 90 3.29 -5.56 12.61
CA LYS A 90 4.36 -5.06 13.45
C LYS A 90 5.23 -6.25 13.82
N ILE A 91 6.50 -6.20 13.40
CA ILE A 91 7.47 -7.27 13.62
C ILE A 91 8.76 -6.70 14.19
N GLN A 92 9.56 -7.55 14.81
CA GLN A 92 10.84 -7.21 15.39
C GLN A 92 11.92 -8.18 14.86
N ALA A 93 12.99 -7.64 14.29
CA ALA A 93 14.19 -8.39 13.94
C ALA A 93 14.94 -8.80 15.22
N LEU A 94 15.46 -10.02 15.31
CA LEU A 94 16.13 -10.50 16.54
C LEU A 94 17.67 -10.52 16.44
N ASP A 95 18.24 -10.84 15.28
CA ASP A 95 19.68 -11.15 15.16
C ASP A 95 20.50 -10.04 14.48
N ASN A 96 19.93 -9.35 13.48
CA ASN A 96 20.59 -8.26 12.77
C ASN A 96 19.74 -7.02 12.84
N PRO A 97 20.31 -5.96 13.43
CA PRO A 97 19.95 -5.44 14.75
C PRO A 97 18.47 -5.30 15.01
N ILE A 98 18.13 -5.14 16.28
CA ILE A 98 16.74 -5.12 16.74
C ILE A 98 16.04 -3.85 16.24
N ILE A 99 15.39 -3.98 15.07
CA ILE A 99 14.50 -2.98 14.48
C ILE A 99 13.08 -3.48 14.59
N VAL A 100 12.20 -2.61 15.08
CA VAL A 100 10.75 -2.79 14.97
C VAL A 100 10.30 -2.24 13.63
N MET A 101 9.70 -3.08 12.80
CA MET A 101 9.18 -2.72 11.48
C MET A 101 7.66 -2.72 11.53
N ASN A 102 7.08 -1.59 11.12
CA ASN A 102 5.63 -1.42 10.96
C ASN A 102 5.33 -1.27 9.48
N PHE A 103 4.53 -2.17 8.91
CA PHE A 103 4.17 -2.09 7.51
C PHE A 103 2.76 -2.62 7.24
N ARG A 104 2.26 -2.30 6.05
CA ARG A 104 0.97 -2.78 5.57
C ARG A 104 1.06 -3.36 4.16
N ILE A 105 0.14 -4.25 3.86
CA ILE A 105 -0.10 -4.83 2.53
C ILE A 105 -1.58 -4.61 2.21
N ASP A 106 -1.88 -4.02 1.07
CA ASP A 106 -3.24 -3.70 0.62
C ASP A 106 -3.66 -4.74 -0.45
N ASP A 107 -4.84 -5.35 -0.33
CA ASP A 107 -5.39 -6.31 -1.31
C ASP A 107 -6.20 -5.67 -2.45
N ILE A 108 -6.07 -4.35 -2.60
CA ILE A 108 -6.70 -3.60 -3.68
C ILE A 108 -6.30 -4.17 -5.04
N ASN A 109 -7.30 -4.46 -5.87
CA ASN A 109 -7.13 -5.01 -7.23
C ASN A 109 -6.35 -6.33 -7.28
N LYS A 110 -6.29 -7.10 -6.18
CA LYS A 110 -5.66 -8.43 -6.15
C LYS A 110 -6.70 -9.51 -6.34
N SER A 111 -6.50 -10.36 -7.34
CA SER A 111 -7.40 -11.47 -7.68
C SER A 111 -7.19 -12.70 -6.78
N SER A 112 -6.06 -12.80 -6.08
CA SER A 112 -5.72 -13.94 -5.23
C SER A 112 -4.65 -13.62 -4.18
N THR A 113 -4.54 -14.47 -3.15
CA THR A 113 -3.44 -14.44 -2.17
C THR A 113 -2.07 -14.52 -2.83
N ASN A 114 -1.92 -15.32 -3.89
CA ASN A 114 -0.64 -15.45 -4.59
C ASN A 114 -0.24 -14.14 -5.27
N GLU A 115 -1.19 -13.46 -5.91
CA GLU A 115 -0.93 -12.16 -6.54
C GLU A 115 -0.55 -11.10 -5.49
N LEU A 116 -1.21 -11.10 -4.34
CA LEU A 116 -0.88 -10.22 -3.20
C LEU A 116 0.57 -10.44 -2.72
N LEU A 117 0.96 -11.70 -2.55
CA LEU A 117 2.29 -12.06 -2.05
C LEU A 117 3.39 -11.77 -3.07
N GLU A 118 3.15 -11.99 -4.35
CA GLU A 118 4.07 -11.59 -5.42
C GLU A 118 4.24 -10.06 -5.48
N ASP A 119 3.16 -9.29 -5.31
CA ASP A 119 3.24 -7.83 -5.23
C ASP A 119 4.10 -7.39 -4.02
N PHE A 120 3.89 -8.01 -2.86
CA PHE A 120 4.69 -7.76 -1.66
C PHE A 120 6.18 -8.08 -1.88
N LYS A 121 6.51 -9.25 -2.44
CA LYS A 121 7.89 -9.66 -2.76
C LYS A 121 8.58 -8.64 -3.66
N ASN A 122 7.89 -8.22 -4.71
CA ASN A 122 8.47 -7.37 -5.75
C ASN A 122 8.58 -5.90 -5.35
N LYS A 123 7.68 -5.40 -4.50
CA LYS A 123 7.61 -3.96 -4.17
C LYS A 123 8.09 -3.58 -2.79
N LYS A 124 8.09 -4.50 -1.83
CA LYS A 124 8.32 -4.16 -0.40
C LYS A 124 9.40 -5.03 0.24
N LEU A 125 9.41 -6.33 -0.04
CA LEU A 125 10.18 -7.30 0.73
C LEU A 125 11.67 -6.96 0.83
N LYS A 126 12.33 -6.53 -0.26
CA LYS A 126 13.77 -6.25 -0.23
C LYS A 126 14.13 -5.00 0.56
N ASP A 127 13.29 -3.97 0.50
CA ASP A 127 13.55 -2.64 1.06
C ASP A 127 12.94 -2.44 2.45
N LEU A 128 12.14 -3.40 2.94
CA LEU A 128 11.36 -3.24 4.17
C LEU A 128 12.21 -2.91 5.40
N TYR A 129 13.31 -3.63 5.59
CA TYR A 129 14.19 -3.46 6.75
C TYR A 129 14.82 -2.06 6.77
N CYS A 130 15.48 -1.67 5.69
CA CYS A 130 16.15 -0.36 5.60
C CYS A 130 15.14 0.79 5.45
N GLY A 131 13.94 0.53 4.91
CA GLY A 131 12.79 1.44 4.88
C GLY A 131 12.28 1.74 6.28
N SER A 132 12.32 0.74 7.16
CA SER A 132 11.95 0.92 8.56
C SER A 132 13.01 1.72 9.32
N LEU A 133 14.29 1.56 9.00
CA LEU A 133 15.36 2.41 9.53
C LEU A 133 15.23 3.88 9.06
N GLU A 134 14.87 4.10 7.80
CA GLU A 134 14.56 5.46 7.32
C GLU A 134 13.37 6.05 8.08
N SER A 135 12.29 5.27 8.23
CA SER A 135 11.08 5.69 8.96
C SER A 135 11.35 5.99 10.42
N TYR A 136 12.32 5.30 11.04
CA TYR A 136 12.80 5.61 12.38
C TYR A 136 13.39 7.03 12.43
N TYR A 137 14.27 7.38 11.50
CA TYR A 137 14.87 8.72 11.46
C TYR A 137 13.89 9.85 11.09
N LEU A 138 12.83 9.54 10.33
CA LEU A 138 11.76 10.50 10.02
C LEU A 138 10.90 10.87 11.25
N ASN A 139 10.77 9.97 12.21
CA ASN A 139 9.93 10.18 13.38
C ASN A 139 10.67 10.98 14.47
N LEU A 140 10.81 12.29 14.23
CA LEU A 140 11.51 13.25 15.10
C LEU A 140 10.85 13.47 16.48
N GLU A 141 9.59 13.06 16.65
CA GLU A 141 8.76 13.37 17.83
C GLU A 141 8.34 12.15 18.67
N THR A 142 8.55 10.91 18.20
CA THR A 142 8.08 9.72 18.93
C THR A 142 9.20 9.09 19.76
N GLU A 143 8.89 8.72 21.01
CA GLU A 143 9.74 8.04 22.02
C GLU A 143 10.37 6.69 21.60
N ILE A 144 10.32 6.30 20.34
CA ILE A 144 11.03 5.11 19.90
C ILE A 144 12.50 5.51 19.74
N SER A 145 13.25 5.58 20.84
CA SER A 145 14.72 5.51 20.80
C SER A 145 15.09 4.07 20.44
N GLN A 146 15.54 3.82 19.20
CA GLN A 146 16.09 2.51 18.85
C GLN A 146 17.58 2.50 19.23
N PRO A 147 17.99 1.74 20.26
CA PRO A 147 19.38 1.79 20.74
C PRO A 147 20.38 1.12 19.77
N TYR A 148 19.92 0.55 18.66
CA TYR A 148 20.71 -0.26 17.73
C TYR A 148 20.83 0.35 16.33
N ALA A 149 20.61 1.66 16.21
CA ALA A 149 20.60 2.33 14.92
C ALA A 149 21.96 2.21 14.20
N ASN A 150 23.09 2.27 14.91
CA ASN A 150 24.42 2.17 14.28
C ASN A 150 24.67 0.80 13.61
N GLU A 151 24.23 -0.29 14.23
CA GLU A 151 24.31 -1.62 13.63
C GLU A 151 23.37 -1.70 12.42
N ALA A 152 22.21 -1.04 12.48
CA ALA A 152 21.19 -1.13 11.45
C ALA A 152 21.67 -0.45 10.18
N GLU A 153 22.34 0.69 10.36
CA GLU A 153 23.05 1.41 9.33
C GLU A 153 24.11 0.55 8.64
N LYS A 154 24.94 -0.17 9.41
CA LYS A 154 25.95 -1.08 8.85
C LYS A 154 25.30 -2.19 8.02
N TYR A 155 24.21 -2.76 8.52
CA TYR A 155 23.45 -3.78 7.79
C TYR A 155 22.90 -3.22 6.48
N CYS A 156 22.27 -2.04 6.52
CA CYS A 156 21.72 -1.39 5.34
C CYS A 156 22.78 -0.96 4.32
N ASP A 157 23.93 -0.47 4.79
CA ASP A 157 25.08 -0.16 3.95
C ASP A 157 25.64 -1.42 3.27
N SER A 158 25.68 -2.56 3.97
CA SER A 158 26.11 -3.84 3.38
C SER A 158 25.17 -4.38 2.28
N ARG A 159 23.96 -3.83 2.20
CA ARG A 159 22.95 -4.14 1.18
C ARG A 159 22.84 -3.06 0.10
N ASP A 160 23.74 -2.08 0.09
CA ASP A 160 23.71 -0.91 -0.80
C ASP A 160 22.40 -0.09 -0.67
N GLN A 161 21.73 -0.15 0.49
CA GLN A 161 20.45 0.50 0.77
C GLN A 161 20.64 1.72 1.69
N ALA A 162 21.36 2.73 1.20
CA ALA A 162 21.82 3.88 1.98
C ALA A 162 20.83 5.07 2.08
N TYR A 163 19.57 4.91 1.67
CA TYR A 163 18.59 6.00 1.61
C TYR A 163 18.22 6.57 3.00
N TYR A 164 18.40 5.80 4.09
CA TYR A 164 18.19 6.27 5.46
C TYR A 164 19.12 7.44 5.84
N LYS A 165 20.28 7.59 5.18
CA LYS A 165 21.32 8.59 5.54
C LYS A 165 20.79 10.03 5.48
N VAL A 166 19.96 10.35 4.47
CA VAL A 166 19.35 11.68 4.33
C VAL A 166 18.47 12.01 5.53
N GLN A 167 17.68 11.05 6.00
CA GLN A 167 16.80 11.26 7.16
C GLN A 167 17.60 11.29 8.46
N LYS A 168 18.66 10.47 8.57
CA LYS A 168 19.60 10.52 9.70
C LYS A 168 20.20 11.92 9.87
N GLU A 169 20.68 12.53 8.78
CA GLU A 169 21.26 13.88 8.83
C GLU A 169 20.26 14.92 9.35
N ARG A 170 19.01 14.87 8.86
CA ARG A 170 17.92 15.74 9.35
C ARG A 170 17.60 15.50 10.82
N TYR A 171 17.57 14.24 11.24
CA TYR A 171 17.37 13.85 12.63
C TYR A 171 18.44 14.44 13.55
N LEU A 172 19.72 14.34 13.16
CA LEU A 172 20.84 14.90 13.92
C LEU A 172 20.78 16.44 13.99
N GLN A 173 20.41 17.11 12.89
CA GLN A 173 20.21 18.55 12.88
C GLN A 173 19.11 18.97 13.87
N TYR A 174 17.97 18.28 13.87
CA TYR A 174 16.87 18.55 14.79
C TYR A 174 17.27 18.33 16.25
N LEU A 175 18.00 17.25 16.56
CA LEU A 175 18.50 17.01 17.92
C LEU A 175 19.46 18.10 18.40
N ASN A 176 20.34 18.60 17.54
CA ASN A 176 21.27 19.67 17.90
C ASN A 176 20.59 21.04 18.12
N LEU A 177 19.33 21.18 17.68
CA LEU A 177 18.53 22.40 17.88
C LEU A 177 17.69 22.36 19.17
N LYS A 178 17.59 21.20 19.84
CA LYS A 178 16.92 21.03 21.15
C LYS A 178 17.90 21.25 22.28
#